data_AF-A0A520R9S9-F1
#
_entry.id   AF-A0A520R9S9-F1
#
_cell.length_a   1.000
_cell.length_b   1.000
_cell.length_c   1.000
_cell.angle_alpha   90.00
_cell.angle_beta   90.00
_cell.angle_gamma   90.00
#
_symmetry.space_group_name_H-M   'P 1'
#
loop_
_entity.id
_entity.type
_entity.pdbx_description
1 polymer ?
#
loop_
_entity_poly.entity_id
_entity_poly.type
_entity_poly.pdbx_seq_one_letter_code
_entity_poly.pdbx_strand_id
1 'polypeptide(L)' 'SGWMTHKLGEFPEIGDVVEEENYILKVLEVDNHRIERLHLILTEKPRVTDQG' A
#
# COMPACT_ATOMS: atom_id res chain seq x y z
N SER A 1 0.46 -0.29 -16.28
CA SER A 1 -0.14 -0.92 -15.09
C SER A 1 -0.13 0.09 -13.94
N GLY A 2 -1.03 -0.02 -12.97
CA GLY A 2 -1.09 0.90 -11.81
C GLY A 2 0.10 0.70 -10.86
N TRP A 3 0.32 1.67 -9.95
CA TRP A 3 1.44 1.63 -9.01
C TRP A 3 1.47 0.33 -8.17
N MET A 4 0.33 -0.10 -7.65
CA MET A 4 0.25 -1.31 -6.83
C MET A 4 0.53 -2.60 -7.62
N THR A 5 0.05 -2.68 -8.87
CA THR A 5 0.40 -3.77 -9.80
C THR A 5 1.91 -3.85 -10.04
N HIS A 6 2.59 -2.70 -10.13
CA HIS A 6 4.04 -2.68 -10.29
C HIS A 6 4.77 -3.17 -9.03
N LYS A 7 4.26 -2.84 -7.84
CA LYS A 7 4.82 -3.28 -6.56
C LYS A 7 4.65 -4.78 -6.33
N LEU A 8 3.50 -5.34 -6.70
CA LEU A 8 3.20 -6.76 -6.52
C LEU A 8 3.74 -7.64 -7.67
N GLY A 9 3.97 -7.07 -8.86
CA GLY A 9 4.39 -7.80 -10.05
C GLY A 9 3.24 -8.49 -10.79
N GLU A 10 2.08 -8.58 -10.17
CA GLU A 10 0.84 -9.12 -10.71
C GLU A 10 -0.35 -8.21 -10.41
N PHE A 11 -1.51 -8.56 -10.95
CA PHE A 11 -2.72 -7.80 -10.71
C PHE A 11 -3.18 -7.98 -9.24
N PRO A 12 -3.45 -6.90 -8.48
CA PRO A 12 -3.74 -6.99 -7.04
C PRO A 12 -5.06 -7.72 -6.75
N GLU A 13 -5.06 -8.59 -5.74
CA GLU A 13 -6.21 -9.34 -5.25
C GLU A 13 -6.63 -8.89 -3.85
N ILE A 14 -7.87 -9.23 -3.45
CA ILE A 14 -8.37 -8.91 -2.11
C ILE A 14 -7.51 -9.62 -1.06
N GLY A 15 -6.99 -8.85 -0.11
CA GLY A 15 -6.13 -9.36 0.96
C GLY A 15 -4.65 -9.06 0.74
N ASP A 16 -4.24 -8.70 -0.49
CA ASP A 16 -2.85 -8.32 -0.77
C ASP A 16 -2.40 -7.15 0.07
N VAL A 17 -1.12 -7.18 0.43
CA VAL A 17 -0.48 -6.19 1.29
C VAL A 17 0.77 -5.64 0.62
N VAL A 18 0.90 -4.32 0.61
CA VAL A 18 2.14 -3.61 0.27
C VAL A 18 2.61 -2.87 1.50
N GLU A 19 3.80 -3.20 1.97
CA GLU A 19 4.45 -2.53 3.09
C GLU A 19 5.50 -1.55 2.57
N GLU A 20 5.42 -0.32 3.06
CA GLU A 20 6.37 0.75 2.80
C GLU A 20 6.89 1.26 4.15
N GLU A 21 7.95 2.07 4.11
CA GLU A 21 8.66 2.50 5.31
C GLU A 21 7.76 3.12 6.40
N ASN A 22 6.72 3.86 5.99
CA ASN A 22 5.86 4.64 6.87
C ASN A 22 4.37 4.28 6.75
N TYR A 23 4.03 3.25 5.99
CA TYR A 23 2.66 2.77 5.91
C TYR A 23 2.54 1.33 5.39
N ILE A 24 1.39 0.75 5.68
CA ILE A 24 0.93 -0.52 5.12
C ILE A 24 -0.35 -0.24 4.33
N LEU A 25 -0.42 -0.73 3.11
CA LEU A 25 -1.64 -0.75 2.31
C LEU A 25 -2.15 -2.18 2.19
N LYS A 26 -3.44 -2.37 2.49
CA LYS A 26 -4.13 -3.66 2.27
C LYS A 26 -5.28 -3.49 1.29
N VAL A 27 -5.35 -4.35 0.28
CA VAL A 27 -6.48 -4.41 -0.66
C VAL A 27 -7.70 -5.00 0.05
N LEU A 28 -8.79 -4.23 0.09
CA LEU A 28 -10.04 -4.66 0.70
C LEU A 28 -11.09 -5.06 -0.34
N GLU A 29 -11.07 -4.44 -1.51
CA GLU A 29 -12.08 -4.66 -2.55
C GLU A 29 -11.49 -4.41 -3.94
N VAL A 30 -11.80 -5.33 -4.83
CA VAL A 30 -11.47 -5.26 -6.26
C VAL A 30 -12.74 -5.53 -7.03
N ASP A 31 -13.06 -4.66 -7.98
CA ASP A 31 -14.16 -4.84 -8.93
C ASP A 31 -13.65 -4.59 -10.35
N ASN A 32 -14.07 -5.44 -11.30
CA ASN A 32 -13.75 -5.33 -12.72
C ASN A 32 -12.31 -4.87 -13.04
N HIS A 33 -11.31 -5.58 -12.50
CA HIS A 33 -9.87 -5.27 -12.66
C HIS A 33 -9.45 -3.87 -12.17
N ARG A 34 -10.16 -3.32 -11.17
CA ARG A 34 -9.81 -2.09 -10.49
C ARG A 34 -9.93 -2.26 -8.98
N ILE A 35 -8.97 -1.70 -8.25
CA ILE A 35 -9.05 -1.63 -6.79
C ILE A 35 -10.07 -0.54 -6.44
N GLU A 36 -11.12 -0.90 -5.73
CA GLU A 36 -12.15 0.05 -5.27
C GLU A 36 -11.88 0.55 -3.85
N ARG A 37 -11.23 -0.29 -3.02
CA ARG A 37 -11.04 0.02 -1.60
C ARG A 37 -9.72 -0.50 -1.05
N LEU A 38 -9.04 0.36 -0.30
CA LEU A 38 -7.78 0.08 0.40
C LEU A 38 -7.90 0.42 1.88
N HIS A 39 -7.23 -0.34 2.73
CA HIS A 39 -6.94 0.05 4.11
C HIS A 39 -5.52 0.62 4.15
N LEU A 40 -5.37 1.88 4.55
CA LEU A 40 -4.08 2.50 4.83
C LEU A 40 -3.83 2.51 6.34
N ILE A 41 -2.72 1.91 6.77
CA ILE A 41 -2.24 1.95 8.15
C ILE A 41 -0.96 2.77 8.14
N LEU A 42 -0.96 3.94 8.78
CA LEU A 42 0.27 4.73 8.94
C LEU A 42 1.11 4.09 10.04
N THR A 43 2.38 3.80 9.74
CA THR A 43 3.33 3.32 10.74
C THR A 43 4.19 4.52 11.17
N GLU A 44 4.17 4.83 12.47
CA GLU A 44 5.06 5.84 13.01
C GLU A 44 6.50 5.32 12.98
N LYS A 45 7.33 5.86 12.09
CA LYS A 45 8.76 6.00 12.39
C LYS A 45 8.97 7.39 12.96
N PRO A 46 9.76 7.55 14.05
CA PRO A 46 10.08 8.86 14.57
C PRO A 46 10.72 9.68 13.45
N ARG A 47 10.22 10.91 13.25
CA ARG A 47 10.96 11.90 12.47
C ARG A 47 12.32 12.02 13.16
N VAL A 48 13.38 11.50 12.54
CA VAL A 48 14.73 11.98 12.87
C VAL A 48 14.73 13.43 12.38
N THR A 49 14.40 14.35 13.28
CA THR A 49 14.74 15.76 13.10
C THR A 49 16.25 15.82 13.16
N ASP A 50 16.88 15.80 12.00
CA ASP A 50 18.25 16.28 11.86
C ASP A 50 18.24 17.77 12.22
N GLN A 51 18.68 18.08 13.44
CA GLN A 51 19.15 19.41 13.80
C GLN A 51 20.68 19.33 13.76
N GLY A 52 21.25 19.61 12.59
CA GLY A 52 22.66 19.87 12.36
C GLY A 52 22.86 21.29 11.86
#